data_AF-A0A433STH7-F1
#
_entry.id   AF-A0A433STH7-F1
#
_cell.length_a   1.000
_cell.length_b   1.000
_cell.length_c   1.000
_cell.angle_alpha   90.00
_cell.angle_beta   90.00
_cell.angle_gamma   90.00
#
_symmetry.space_group_name_H-M   'P 1'
#
loop_
_entity.id
_entity.type
_entity.pdbx_description
1 polymer ?
#
loop_
_entity_poly.entity_id
_entity_poly.type
_entity_poly.pdbx_seq_one_letter_code
_entity_poly.pdbx_strand_id
1 'polypeptide(L)'
;MIAMLDRSQDGFMQWSEFLELQQCLVAWYQVFCQHDVDRSGFIDATELIRVIRNLFGYQIQPQTLETMLKRYSRVVPPNGRCIIAFDDFVAVSVRLRAYTDAFRKRDCIMHGGAEAGNCTFGYDDFLRCVLCL
;
A
#
# COMPACT_ATOMS: atom_id res chain seq x y z
N MET A 1 7.51 7.83 -6.48
CA MET A 1 6.48 7.59 -7.51
C MET A 1 7.10 7.29 -8.86
N ILE A 2 8.00 8.13 -9.38
CA ILE A 2 8.67 7.91 -10.68
C ILE A 2 9.36 6.55 -10.76
N ALA A 3 10.20 6.19 -9.77
CA ALA A 3 10.90 4.90 -9.74
C ALA A 3 9.98 3.67 -9.66
N MET A 4 8.70 3.81 -9.29
CA MET A 4 7.77 2.66 -9.20
C MET A 4 7.15 2.31 -10.57
N LEU A 5 7.32 3.16 -11.58
CA LEU A 5 6.66 3.06 -12.88
C LEU A 5 7.63 3.26 -14.06
N ASP A 6 8.91 3.45 -13.78
CA ASP A 6 10.01 3.40 -14.75
C ASP A 6 10.25 1.94 -15.16
N ARG A 7 9.44 1.45 -16.12
CA ARG A 7 9.55 0.09 -16.66
C ARG A 7 10.69 -0.01 -17.66
N SER A 8 11.03 1.09 -18.32
CA SER A 8 12.15 1.17 -19.25
C SER A 8 13.50 1.13 -18.54
N GLN A 9 13.56 1.42 -17.23
CA GLN A 9 14.77 1.53 -16.42
C GLN A 9 15.81 2.49 -17.01
N ASP A 10 15.37 3.39 -17.89
CA ASP A 10 16.25 4.34 -18.58
C ASP A 10 16.39 5.65 -17.80
N GLY A 11 15.64 5.80 -16.70
CA GLY A 11 15.62 6.99 -15.85
C GLY A 11 14.80 8.15 -16.43
N PHE A 12 14.16 7.97 -17.58
CA PHE A 12 13.31 8.94 -18.26
C PHE A 12 11.87 8.44 -18.37
N MET A 13 10.91 9.34 -18.14
CA MET A 13 9.50 8.98 -18.30
C MET A 13 9.08 9.23 -19.75
N GLN A 14 8.88 8.14 -20.50
CA GLN A 14 8.35 8.23 -21.86
C GLN A 14 6.86 8.58 -21.84
N TRP A 15 6.34 9.15 -22.93
CA TRP A 15 4.94 9.60 -22.99
C TRP A 15 3.92 8.47 -22.72
N SER A 16 4.20 7.26 -23.18
CA SER A 16 3.38 6.07 -22.90
C SER A 16 3.37 5.72 -21.41
N GLU A 17 4.51 5.77 -20.74
CA GLU A 17 4.64 5.52 -19.30
C GLU A 17 3.96 6.63 -18.48
N PHE A 18 4.04 7.87 -18.95
CA PHE A 18 3.31 9.00 -18.35
C PHE A 18 1.79 8.79 -18.43
N LEU A 19 1.27 8.32 -19.56
CA LEU A 19 -0.17 8.06 -19.70
C LEU A 19 -0.64 6.94 -18.77
N GLU A 20 0.13 5.86 -18.66
CA GLU A 20 -0.15 4.78 -17.69
C GLU A 20 -0.09 5.29 -16.24
N LEU A 21 0.92 6.12 -15.91
CA LEU A 21 1.03 6.76 -14.61
C LEU A 21 -0.19 7.64 -14.32
N GLN A 22 -0.61 8.47 -15.27
CA GLN A 22 -1.76 9.35 -15.11
C GLN A 22 -3.03 8.53 -14.83
N GLN A 23 -3.28 7.47 -15.58
CA GLN A 23 -4.43 6.58 -15.35
C GLN A 23 -4.37 5.93 -13.96
N CYS A 24 -3.18 5.46 -13.56
CA CYS A 24 -2.96 4.88 -12.23
C CYS A 24 -3.23 5.90 -11.11
N LEU A 25 -2.73 7.13 -11.25
CA LEU A 25 -2.96 8.21 -10.29
C LEU A 25 -4.43 8.60 -10.19
N VAL A 26 -5.16 8.67 -11.31
CA VAL A 26 -6.60 8.93 -11.32
C VAL A 26 -7.36 7.82 -10.58
N ALA A 27 -7.02 6.56 -10.81
CA ALA A 27 -7.63 5.44 -10.11
C ALA A 27 -7.35 5.49 -8.60
N TRP A 28 -6.10 5.76 -8.20
CA TRP A 28 -5.75 5.92 -6.78
C TRP A 28 -6.45 7.12 -6.14
N TYR A 29 -6.62 8.22 -6.87
CA TYR A 29 -7.36 9.38 -6.39
C TYR A 29 -8.84 9.06 -6.16
N GLN A 30 -9.47 8.31 -7.06
CA GLN A 30 -10.84 7.84 -6.86
C GLN A 30 -10.97 6.96 -5.61
N VAL A 31 -10.03 6.04 -5.40
CA VAL A 31 -9.98 5.21 -4.18
C VAL A 31 -9.78 6.08 -2.94
N PHE A 32 -8.88 7.06 -2.99
CA PHE A 32 -8.67 8.00 -1.89
C PHE A 32 -9.97 8.73 -1.52
N CYS A 33 -10.66 9.32 -2.49
CA CYS A 33 -11.92 10.03 -2.26
C CYS A 33 -13.06 9.13 -1.77
N GLN A 34 -13.04 7.83 -2.08
CA GLN A 34 -14.03 6.88 -1.56
C GLN A 34 -13.80 6.55 -0.08
N HIS A 35 -12.56 6.65 0.39
CA HIS A 35 -12.16 6.26 1.73
C HIS A 35 -11.95 7.44 2.69
N ASP A 36 -11.68 8.64 2.17
CA ASP A 36 -11.76 9.93 2.88
C ASP A 36 -13.24 10.32 3.05
N VAL A 37 -13.88 9.73 4.06
CA VAL A 37 -15.33 9.82 4.26
C VAL A 37 -15.71 11.20 4.78
N ASP A 38 -14.86 11.80 5.60
CA ASP A 38 -15.06 13.12 6.17
C ASP A 38 -14.63 14.25 5.22
N ARG A 39 -14.01 13.93 4.09
CA ARG A 39 -13.48 14.87 3.10
C ARG A 39 -12.46 15.83 3.70
N SER A 40 -11.69 15.35 4.67
CA SER A 40 -10.63 16.12 5.32
C SER A 40 -9.45 16.37 4.38
N GLY A 41 -9.34 15.60 3.28
CA GLY A 41 -8.17 15.60 2.41
C GLY A 41 -7.02 14.75 2.96
N PHE A 42 -7.27 13.95 3.99
CA PHE A 42 -6.33 13.05 4.63
C PHE A 42 -6.99 11.70 4.93
N ILE A 43 -6.17 10.67 5.11
CA ILE A 43 -6.63 9.37 5.57
C ILE A 43 -6.18 9.16 7.01
N ASP A 44 -7.15 8.94 7.90
CA ASP A 44 -6.90 8.63 9.30
C ASP A 44 -6.76 7.12 9.57
N ALA A 45 -6.57 6.75 10.84
CA ALA A 45 -6.45 5.35 11.24
C ALA A 45 -7.70 4.51 10.90
N THR A 46 -8.88 5.07 11.13
CA THR A 46 -10.16 4.39 10.91
C THR A 46 -10.38 4.12 9.43
N GLU A 47 -10.04 5.10 8.60
CA GLU A 47 -10.15 5.03 7.15
C GLU A 47 -9.12 4.08 6.56
N LEU A 48 -7.87 4.12 7.04
CA LEU A 48 -6.83 3.20 6.59
C LEU A 48 -7.18 1.73 6.89
N ILE A 49 -7.77 1.41 8.05
CA ILE A 49 -8.27 0.04 8.32
C ILE A 49 -9.29 -0.39 7.26
N ARG A 50 -10.21 0.50 6.88
CA ARG A 50 -11.24 0.20 5.87
C ARG A 50 -10.62 -0.01 4.50
N VAL A 51 -9.63 0.81 4.12
CA VAL A 51 -8.85 0.62 2.89
C VAL A 51 -8.23 -0.77 2.88
N ILE A 52 -7.54 -1.15 3.96
CA ILE A 52 -6.84 -2.43 4.02
C ILE A 52 -7.80 -3.62 3.91
N ARG A 53 -8.91 -3.54 4.65
CA ARG A 53 -9.95 -4.56 4.60
C ARG A 53 -10.61 -4.68 3.22
N ASN A 54 -10.93 -3.57 2.58
CA ASN A 54 -11.70 -3.57 1.34
C ASN A 54 -10.84 -3.87 0.10
N LEU A 55 -9.62 -3.34 0.04
CA LEU A 55 -8.73 -3.50 -1.12
C LEU A 55 -7.87 -4.76 -1.03
N PHE A 56 -7.37 -5.08 0.16
CA PHE A 56 -6.44 -6.21 0.34
C PHE A 56 -7.09 -7.42 0.99
N GLY A 57 -8.28 -7.29 1.59
CA GLY A 57 -9.01 -8.43 2.16
C GLY A 57 -8.47 -8.95 3.48
N TYR A 58 -7.55 -8.22 4.12
CA TYR A 58 -6.93 -8.61 5.39
C TYR A 58 -7.44 -7.78 6.56
N GLN A 59 -7.54 -8.42 7.73
CA GLN A 59 -7.76 -7.75 9.01
C GLN A 59 -6.41 -7.45 9.65
N ILE A 60 -6.09 -6.17 9.80
CA ILE A 60 -4.83 -5.74 10.42
C ILE A 60 -5.02 -5.51 11.91
N GLN A 61 -4.03 -5.87 12.72
CA GLN A 61 -4.06 -5.60 14.15
C GLN A 61 -3.83 -4.09 14.40
N PRO A 62 -4.46 -3.50 15.45
CA PRO A 62 -4.32 -2.08 15.76
C PRO A 62 -2.87 -1.62 15.94
N GLN A 63 -2.02 -2.45 16.54
CA GLN A 63 -0.59 -2.13 16.77
C GLN A 63 0.19 -2.02 15.45
N THR A 64 -0.09 -2.91 14.49
CA THR A 64 0.53 -2.88 13.16
C THR A 64 0.09 -1.66 12.38
N LEU A 65 -1.20 -1.31 12.47
CA LEU A 65 -1.74 -0.09 11.86
C LEU A 65 -1.07 1.16 12.42
N GLU A 66 -0.93 1.27 13.74
CA GLU A 66 -0.25 2.41 14.37
C GLU A 66 1.19 2.55 13.89
N THR A 67 1.89 1.42 13.72
CA THR A 67 3.25 1.39 13.17
C THR A 67 3.28 1.87 11.71
N MET A 68 2.31 1.46 10.88
CA MET A 68 2.18 1.96 9.51
C MET A 68 1.90 3.46 9.50
N LEU A 69 0.95 3.93 10.29
CA LEU A 69 0.59 5.34 10.39
C LEU A 69 1.79 6.19 10.79
N LYS A 70 2.54 5.81 11.84
CA LYS A 70 3.75 6.55 12.26
C LYS A 70 4.83 6.60 11.18
N ARG A 71 4.91 5.57 10.33
CA ARG A 71 5.91 5.50 9.24
C ARG A 71 5.55 6.37 8.04
N TYR A 72 4.27 6.55 7.75
CA TYR A 72 3.79 7.30 6.57
C TYR A 72 3.16 8.66 6.90
N SER A 73 2.86 8.95 8.17
CA SER A 73 2.34 10.23 8.63
C SER A 73 3.46 11.26 8.71
N ARG A 74 3.81 11.87 7.58
CA ARG A 74 4.82 12.95 7.53
C ARG A 74 4.32 14.26 8.15
N VAL A 75 3.01 14.48 8.15
CA VAL A 75 2.36 15.60 8.82
C VAL A 75 1.74 15.09 10.11
N VAL A 76 2.25 15.57 11.24
CA VAL A 76 1.63 15.30 12.55
C VAL A 76 1.02 16.62 13.03
N PRO A 77 -0.31 16.76 13.05
CA PRO A 77 -0.96 17.96 13.55
C PRO A 77 -0.69 18.13 15.05
N PRO A 78 -0.92 19.33 15.61
CA PRO A 78 -0.66 19.63 17.02
C PRO A 78 -1.40 18.70 18.01
N ASN A 79 -2.49 18.08 17.57
CA ASN A 79 -3.28 17.12 18.35
C ASN A 79 -2.63 15.72 18.41
N GLY A 80 -1.47 15.50 17.80
CA GLY A 80 -0.73 14.23 17.80
C GLY A 80 -1.37 13.12 16.98
N ARG A 81 -2.43 13.40 16.20
CA ARG A 81 -3.06 12.38 15.35
C ARG A 81 -2.17 12.06 14.16
N CYS A 82 -2.01 10.77 13.85
CA CYS A 82 -1.33 10.37 12.62
C CYS A 82 -2.31 10.43 11.46
N ILE A 83 -1.94 11.16 10.39
CA ILE A 83 -2.75 11.34 9.19
C ILE A 83 -1.88 11.11 7.95
N ILE A 84 -2.48 10.55 6.91
CA ILE A 84 -1.78 10.21 5.66
C ILE A 84 -2.30 11.14 4.55
N ALA A 85 -1.40 11.93 3.96
CA ALA A 85 -1.70 12.74 2.78
C ALA A 85 -1.82 11.87 1.52
N PHE A 86 -2.39 12.40 0.44
CA PHE A 86 -2.64 11.63 -0.79
C PHE A 86 -1.38 10.97 -1.37
N ASP A 87 -0.25 11.67 -1.40
CA ASP A 87 0.99 11.13 -1.95
C ASP A 87 1.58 10.01 -1.06
N ASP A 88 1.47 10.14 0.26
CA ASP A 88 1.78 9.06 1.21
C ASP A 88 0.82 7.88 1.07
N PHE A 89 -0.46 8.15 0.84
CA PHE A 89 -1.48 7.14 0.61
C PHE A 89 -1.19 6.29 -0.62
N VAL A 90 -0.81 6.92 -1.73
CA VAL A 90 -0.37 6.19 -2.94
C VAL A 90 0.86 5.35 -2.61
N ALA A 91 1.85 5.93 -1.92
CA ALA A 91 3.10 5.24 -1.60
C ALA A 91 2.91 4.03 -0.66
N VAL A 92 2.03 4.11 0.35
CA VAL A 92 1.72 2.98 1.22
C VAL A 92 0.87 1.94 0.48
N SER A 93 -0.09 2.36 -0.34
CA SER A 93 -1.01 1.44 -1.02
C SER A 93 -0.30 0.60 -2.07
N VAL A 94 0.61 1.20 -2.85
CA VAL A 94 1.41 0.44 -3.82
C VAL A 94 2.36 -0.53 -3.11
N ARG A 95 2.99 -0.11 -2.00
CA ARG A 95 3.84 -1.01 -1.21
C ARG A 95 3.06 -2.18 -0.62
N LEU A 96 1.92 -1.87 -0.02
CA LEU A 96 1.08 -2.87 0.63
C LEU A 96 0.52 -3.87 -0.37
N ARG A 97 0.17 -3.42 -1.59
CA ARG A 97 -0.21 -4.30 -2.70
C ARG A 97 0.89 -5.30 -3.02
N ALA A 98 2.11 -4.83 -3.28
CA ALA A 98 3.21 -5.72 -3.65
C ALA A 98 3.57 -6.70 -2.52
N TYR A 99 3.55 -6.25 -1.26
CA TYR A 99 3.76 -7.14 -0.10
C TYR A 99 2.65 -8.18 0.04
N THR A 100 1.41 -7.76 -0.18
CA THR A 100 0.23 -8.65 -0.10
C THR A 100 0.24 -9.68 -1.22
N ASP A 101 0.58 -9.29 -2.45
CA ASP A 101 0.68 -10.19 -3.59
C ASP A 101 1.80 -11.24 -3.39
N ALA A 102 2.95 -10.79 -2.88
CA ALA A 102 4.06 -11.69 -2.53
C ALA A 102 3.70 -12.63 -1.37
N PHE A 103 3.02 -12.12 -0.34
CA PHE A 103 2.51 -12.91 0.78
C PHE A 103 1.51 -13.97 0.32
N ARG A 104 0.47 -13.58 -0.45
CA ARG A 104 -0.55 -14.50 -0.99
C ARG A 104 0.07 -15.61 -1.81
N LYS A 105 1.03 -15.28 -2.68
CA LYS A 105 1.73 -16.29 -3.48
C LYS A 105 2.38 -17.34 -2.59
N ARG A 106 3.01 -16.92 -1.48
CA ARG A 106 3.64 -17.85 -0.54
C ARG A 106 2.61 -18.65 0.27
N ASP A 107 1.55 -17.99 0.74
CA ASP A 107 0.42 -18.58 1.46
C ASP A 107 -0.23 -19.71 0.63
N CYS A 108 -0.57 -19.41 -0.62
CA CYS A 108 -1.13 -20.41 -1.54
C CYS A 108 -0.17 -21.58 -1.81
N ILE A 109 1.14 -21.34 -1.98
CA ILE A 109 2.10 -22.44 -2.18
C ILE A 109 2.16 -23.35 -0.95
N MET A 110 2.09 -22.78 0.26
CA MET A 110 2.16 -23.54 1.50
C MET A 110 0.87 -24.33 1.76
N HIS A 111 -0.29 -23.77 1.43
CA HIS A 111 -1.60 -24.35 1.72
C HIS A 111 -2.30 -24.93 0.48
N GLY A 112 -1.53 -25.39 -0.51
CA GLY A 112 -2.06 -26.14 -1.66
C GLY A 112 -3.06 -25.38 -2.53
N GLY A 113 -2.91 -24.06 -2.63
CA GLY A 113 -3.75 -23.16 -3.42
C GLY A 113 -4.81 -22.39 -2.64
N ALA A 114 -4.92 -22.61 -1.32
CA ALA A 114 -5.80 -21.85 -0.45
C ALA A 114 -5.10 -20.65 0.22
N GLU A 115 -5.83 -19.55 0.40
CA GLU A 115 -5.40 -18.42 1.22
C GLU A 115 -5.80 -18.66 2.69
N ALA A 116 -4.88 -19.15 3.51
CA ALA A 116 -5.11 -19.40 4.94
C ALA A 116 -4.84 -18.15 5.80
N GLY A 117 -4.23 -17.11 5.21
CA GLY A 117 -3.89 -15.87 5.89
C GLY A 117 -2.70 -16.00 6.84
N ASN A 118 -1.92 -17.08 6.74
CA ASN A 118 -0.70 -17.27 7.51
C ASN A 118 0.29 -18.14 6.72
N CYS A 119 1.56 -17.75 6.71
CA CYS A 119 2.60 -18.57 6.09
C CYS A 119 3.94 -18.40 6.82
N THR A 120 4.80 -19.40 6.68
CA THR A 120 6.15 -19.36 7.24
C THR A 120 7.16 -18.88 6.20
N PHE A 121 8.06 -18.00 6.62
CA PHE A 121 9.14 -17.50 5.80
C PHE A 121 10.48 -17.93 6.38
N GLY A 122 11.34 -18.49 5.53
CA GLY A 122 12.78 -18.45 5.77
C GLY A 122 13.28 -17.02 5.59
N TYR A 123 14.44 -16.70 6.16
CA TYR A 123 14.96 -15.32 6.14
C TYR A 123 15.14 -14.75 4.73
N ASP A 124 15.71 -15.54 3.80
CA ASP A 124 15.93 -15.14 2.42
C ASP A 124 14.60 -14.95 1.65
N ASP A 125 13.63 -15.84 1.87
CA ASP A 125 12.29 -15.71 1.29
C ASP A 125 11.54 -14.48 1.84
N PHE A 126 11.72 -14.17 3.13
CA PHE A 126 11.20 -12.95 3.73
C PHE A 126 11.81 -11.71 3.06
N LEU A 127 13.14 -11.68 2.90
CA LEU A 127 13.81 -10.57 2.22
C LEU A 127 13.32 -10.39 0.78
N ARG A 128 13.20 -11.48 0.00
CA ARG A 128 12.62 -11.41 -1.34
C ARG A 128 11.18 -10.89 -1.35
N CYS A 129 10.40 -11.23 -0.32
CA CYS A 129 9.02 -10.77 -0.19
C CYS A 129 8.92 -9.26 0.13
N VAL A 130 9.81 -8.72 0.96
CA VAL A 130 9.76 -7.30 1.35
C VAL A 130 10.54 -6.37 0.41
N LEU A 131 11.45 -6.92 -0.39
CA LEU A 131 12.24 -6.22 -1.40
C LEU A 131 11.66 -6.34 -2.83
N CYS A 132 10.43 -6.82 -2.98
CA CYS A 132 9.78 -7.01 -4.28
C CYS A 132 9.38 -5.70 -5.00
N LEU A 133 9.87 -4.55 -4.53
CA LEU A 133 9.58 -3.20 -5.01
C LEU A 133 10.86 -2.43 -5.31
#